data_AF-A0A522P4R3-F1
#
_entry.id   AF-A0A522P4R3-F1
#
_cell.length_a   1.000
_cell.length_b   1.000
_cell.length_c   1.000
_cell.angle_alpha   90.00
_cell.angle_beta   90.00
_cell.angle_gamma   90.00
#
_symmetry.space_group_name_H-M   'P 1'
#
loop_
_entity.id
_entity.type
_entity.pdbx_description
1 polymer ?
#
loop_
_entity_poly.entity_id
_entity_poly.type
_entity_poly.pdbx_seq_one_letter_code
_entity_poly.pdbx_strand_id
1 'polypeptide(L)'
;MESHKQSSIIAAVIVGTVLLISGCSSTGAAPHPPRSTDSPIATKPSTGLSADSQVGGAIEPVLVVAGVDVNGEHVTASGYVSGVVADGGTCVFMFKNPANTTSVTVDNTGNADRMTTSCGMVQVPIARFDRGSWSVTLGYTSGNRVVESAPLTVEIP
;
A
#
# COMPACT_ATOMS: atom_id res chain seq x y z
N MET A 1 2.02 -11.72 -43.73
CA MET A 1 2.84 -12.71 -44.45
C MET A 1 4.26 -12.49 -43.91
N GLU A 2 4.92 -13.30 -43.10
CA GLU A 2 4.86 -14.69 -42.62
C GLU A 2 5.54 -14.67 -41.23
N SER A 3 4.92 -15.22 -40.18
CA SER A 3 5.17 -16.58 -39.68
C SER A 3 6.64 -16.86 -39.32
N HIS A 4 6.98 -16.80 -38.03
CA HIS A 4 7.81 -17.84 -37.43
C HIS A 4 7.29 -18.24 -36.04
N LYS A 5 7.02 -19.54 -35.97
CA LYS A 5 6.37 -20.34 -34.96
C LYS A 5 7.37 -20.80 -33.89
N GLN A 6 6.86 -20.98 -32.67
CA GLN A 6 7.17 -22.06 -31.70
C GLN A 6 8.64 -22.35 -31.31
N SER A 7 8.90 -22.26 -30.01
CA SER A 7 9.36 -23.44 -29.26
C SER A 7 8.97 -23.37 -27.79
N SER A 8 8.05 -24.25 -27.42
CA SER A 8 7.80 -24.68 -26.03
C SER A 8 8.92 -25.60 -25.58
N ILE A 9 9.37 -25.47 -24.34
CA ILE A 9 9.93 -26.60 -23.59
C ILE A 9 9.24 -26.66 -22.22
N ILE A 10 8.48 -27.73 -22.06
CA ILE A 10 7.87 -28.24 -20.84
C ILE A 10 8.83 -29.31 -20.30
N ALA A 11 9.20 -29.24 -19.01
CA ALA A 11 9.69 -30.36 -18.16
C ALA A 11 10.21 -29.76 -16.85
N ALA A 12 10.09 -30.34 -15.65
CA ALA A 12 9.39 -31.53 -15.16
C ALA A 12 9.42 -31.46 -13.62
N VAL A 13 8.34 -31.93 -13.00
CA VAL A 13 8.25 -32.75 -11.79
C VAL A 13 9.49 -32.81 -10.87
N ILE A 14 9.34 -32.33 -9.62
CA ILE A 14 10.03 -32.93 -8.46
C ILE A 14 9.00 -33.25 -7.38
N VAL A 15 8.87 -34.56 -7.17
CA VAL A 15 8.09 -35.26 -6.15
C VAL A 15 8.97 -35.44 -4.91
N GLY A 16 8.35 -35.40 -3.72
CA GLY A 16 8.93 -35.88 -2.45
C GLY A 16 9.47 -34.74 -1.58
N THR A 17 9.17 -34.64 -0.29
CA THR A 17 9.21 -35.74 0.69
C THR A 17 8.38 -35.38 1.92
N VAL A 18 7.52 -36.32 2.35
CA VAL A 18 6.77 -36.29 3.60
C VAL A 18 7.73 -36.56 4.77
N LEU A 19 7.75 -35.69 5.78
CA LEU A 19 8.37 -35.96 7.08
C LEU A 19 7.29 -35.86 8.18
N LEU A 20 6.80 -37.04 8.56
CA LEU A 20 5.98 -37.27 9.74
C LEU A 20 6.90 -37.25 10.97
N ILE A 21 6.71 -36.27 11.86
CA ILE A 21 7.29 -36.28 13.21
C ILE A 21 6.18 -36.63 14.20
N SER A 22 6.23 -37.87 14.68
CA SER A 22 5.42 -38.43 15.77
C SER A 22 6.15 -38.35 17.11
N GLY A 23 5.39 -38.16 18.20
CA GLY A 23 5.79 -38.40 19.60
C GLY A 23 6.14 -37.12 20.39
N CYS A 24 5.77 -36.90 21.65
CA CYS A 24 5.42 -37.81 22.74
C CYS A 24 4.26 -37.29 23.61
N SER A 25 3.45 -38.24 24.10
CA SER A 25 2.43 -38.07 25.15
C SER A 25 3.08 -38.03 26.53
N SER A 26 2.72 -37.05 27.36
CA SER A 26 3.02 -37.04 28.79
C SER A 26 1.71 -37.07 29.57
N THR A 27 1.33 -38.28 30.00
CA THR A 27 0.24 -38.54 30.94
C THR A 27 0.71 -38.19 32.35
N GLY A 28 0.09 -37.17 32.97
CA GLY A 28 0.26 -36.85 34.38
C GLY A 28 -1.08 -36.40 34.96
N ALA A 29 -1.79 -37.32 35.62
CA ALA A 29 -3.04 -37.05 36.31
C ALA A 29 -2.84 -37.21 37.83
N ALA A 30 -3.19 -36.16 38.58
CA ALA A 30 -3.54 -36.22 39.99
C ALA A 30 -4.56 -35.10 40.33
N PRO A 31 -5.42 -35.25 41.35
CA PRO A 31 -6.80 -34.73 41.33
C PRO A 31 -7.11 -33.53 42.27
N HIS A 32 -7.94 -32.60 41.74
CA HIS A 32 -9.07 -31.77 42.30
C HIS A 32 -9.01 -31.09 43.71
N PRO A 33 -9.93 -30.13 44.03
CA PRO A 33 -10.11 -28.74 43.54
C PRO A 33 -10.21 -27.73 44.74
N PRO A 34 -10.44 -26.40 44.55
CA PRO A 34 -11.82 -25.92 44.45
C PRO A 34 -12.06 -24.75 43.49
N ARG A 35 -13.32 -24.75 43.04
CA ARG A 35 -14.13 -23.70 42.44
C ARG A 35 -13.81 -22.26 42.91
N SER A 36 -13.38 -21.43 41.97
CA SER A 36 -13.60 -19.98 42.01
C SER A 36 -14.53 -19.61 40.86
N THR A 37 -15.71 -19.14 41.23
CA THR A 37 -16.63 -18.42 40.35
C THR A 37 -15.94 -17.11 39.94
N ASP A 38 -15.59 -16.95 38.67
CA ASP A 38 -15.54 -15.61 38.09
C ASP A 38 -15.98 -15.65 36.63
N SER A 39 -17.10 -14.95 36.43
CA SER A 39 -17.66 -14.31 35.24
C SER A 39 -17.21 -14.75 33.84
N PRO A 40 -18.14 -15.05 32.91
CA PRO A 40 -17.81 -15.05 31.50
C PRO A 40 -17.37 -13.63 31.12
N ILE A 41 -16.08 -13.43 30.83
CA ILE A 41 -15.64 -12.27 30.07
C ILE A 41 -16.30 -12.43 28.71
N ALA A 42 -17.40 -11.72 28.51
CA ALA A 42 -17.95 -11.47 27.20
C ALA A 42 -16.84 -10.81 26.39
N THR A 43 -16.16 -11.57 25.53
CA THR A 43 -15.35 -11.02 24.46
C THR A 43 -16.30 -10.26 23.56
N LYS A 44 -16.49 -8.97 23.85
CA LYS A 44 -17.13 -8.04 22.94
C LYS A 44 -16.40 -8.19 21.61
N PRO A 45 -17.10 -8.48 20.50
CA PRO A 45 -16.49 -8.38 19.18
C PRO A 45 -15.86 -6.99 19.09
N SER A 46 -14.56 -6.92 18.79
CA SER A 46 -13.92 -5.67 18.41
C SER A 46 -14.45 -5.26 17.05
N THR A 47 -15.72 -4.87 16.99
CA THR A 47 -16.27 -4.06 15.91
C THR A 47 -15.74 -2.66 16.15
N GLY A 48 -14.55 -2.41 15.63
CA GLY A 48 -13.92 -1.10 15.62
C GLY A 48 -13.19 -0.98 14.30
N LEU A 49 -13.84 -0.36 13.32
CA LEU A 49 -13.17 0.22 12.17
C LEU A 49 -11.93 0.96 12.67
N SER A 50 -10.79 0.78 11.99
CA SER A 50 -9.57 1.56 12.22
C SER A 50 -9.96 3.03 12.36
N ALA A 51 -9.89 3.54 13.60
CA ALA A 51 -10.19 4.92 13.87
C ALA A 51 -8.94 5.71 13.51
N ASP A 52 -8.99 6.43 12.39
CA ASP A 52 -7.99 7.42 12.00
C ASP A 52 -7.62 8.26 13.23
N SER A 53 -6.39 8.07 13.72
CA SER A 53 -5.92 8.80 14.89
C SER A 53 -5.40 10.14 14.41
N GLN A 54 -6.18 11.20 14.65
CA GLN A 54 -5.75 12.55 14.35
C GLN A 54 -4.60 12.93 15.28
N VAL A 55 -3.43 13.20 14.71
CA VAL A 55 -2.26 13.67 15.45
C VAL A 55 -2.28 15.20 15.42
N GLY A 56 -3.18 15.79 16.19
CA GLY A 56 -3.10 17.19 16.67
C GLY A 56 -2.89 18.32 15.64
N GLY A 57 -3.20 18.14 14.35
CA GLY A 57 -2.97 19.14 13.30
C GLY A 57 -3.94 19.02 12.12
N ALA A 58 -3.80 19.92 11.13
CA ALA A 58 -4.52 19.80 9.86
C ALA A 58 -3.97 18.62 9.06
N ILE A 59 -4.84 17.91 8.34
CA ILE A 59 -4.42 16.84 7.44
C ILE A 59 -3.77 17.47 6.21
N GLU A 60 -2.51 17.16 5.95
CA GLU A 60 -1.74 17.74 4.86
C GLU A 60 -0.95 16.65 4.10
N PRO A 61 -1.28 16.37 2.83
CA PRO A 61 -0.47 15.53 1.99
C PRO A 61 0.82 16.24 1.58
N VAL A 62 1.94 15.51 1.65
CA VAL A 62 3.27 16.00 1.29
C VAL A 62 3.86 15.07 0.24
N LEU A 63 4.03 15.60 -0.97
CA LEU A 63 4.74 14.93 -2.05
C LEU A 63 6.25 15.12 -1.85
N VAL A 64 6.99 14.02 -1.75
CA VAL A 64 8.43 14.04 -1.40
C VAL A 64 9.30 13.77 -2.62
N VAL A 65 8.86 12.87 -3.49
CA VAL A 65 9.58 12.50 -4.72
C VAL A 65 8.61 12.58 -5.90
N ALA A 66 9.10 13.13 -7.01
CA ALA A 66 8.51 13.04 -8.33
C ALA A 66 9.65 13.07 -9.37
N GLY A 67 9.76 12.05 -10.22
CA GLY A 67 10.89 11.94 -11.13
C GLY A 67 10.83 10.75 -12.07
N VAL A 68 11.54 10.81 -13.19
CA VAL A 68 11.80 9.63 -14.03
C VAL A 68 12.83 8.74 -13.31
N ASP A 69 12.63 7.43 -13.33
CA ASP A 69 13.56 6.48 -12.73
C ASP A 69 14.89 6.38 -13.49
N VAL A 70 15.85 5.67 -12.89
CA VAL A 70 17.25 5.62 -13.38
C VAL A 70 17.41 4.89 -14.72
N ASN A 71 16.50 3.96 -15.03
CA ASN A 71 16.41 3.21 -16.29
C ASN A 71 15.58 3.94 -17.35
N GLY A 72 14.84 4.99 -16.98
CA GLY A 72 13.99 5.74 -17.91
C GLY A 72 12.71 5.01 -18.31
N GLU A 73 12.29 4.02 -17.55
CA GLU A 73 11.14 3.16 -17.86
C GLU A 73 9.86 3.63 -17.16
N HIS A 74 9.99 4.30 -16.01
CA HIS A 74 8.85 4.76 -15.21
C HIS A 74 8.99 6.20 -14.72
N VAL A 75 7.85 6.85 -14.58
CA VAL A 75 7.69 8.03 -13.74
C VAL A 75 7.32 7.57 -12.33
N THR A 76 8.14 7.96 -11.38
CA THR A 76 8.01 7.64 -9.95
C THR A 76 7.46 8.82 -9.17
N ALA A 77 6.63 8.54 -8.18
CA ALA A 77 6.22 9.52 -7.18
C ALA A 77 6.03 8.86 -5.82
N SER A 78 6.29 9.58 -4.73
CA SER A 78 6.06 9.10 -3.36
C SER A 78 5.81 10.24 -2.40
N GLY A 79 5.11 9.96 -1.32
CA GLY A 79 4.84 10.93 -0.28
C GLY A 79 4.19 10.34 0.97
N TYR A 80 3.75 11.22 1.85
CA TYR A 80 3.05 10.88 3.10
C TYR A 80 2.01 11.94 3.42
N VAL A 81 1.20 11.71 4.44
CA VAL A 81 0.20 12.64 4.94
C VAL A 81 0.49 12.93 6.41
N SER A 82 0.66 14.20 6.74
CA SER A 82 0.83 14.67 8.11
C SER A 82 -0.52 14.97 8.76
N GLY A 83 -0.55 15.06 10.10
CA GLY A 83 -1.75 15.38 10.87
C GLY A 83 -2.74 14.21 11.04
N VAL A 84 -2.49 13.06 10.42
CA VAL A 84 -3.28 11.83 10.55
C VAL A 84 -2.37 10.60 10.56
N VAL A 85 -2.72 9.61 11.36
CA VAL A 85 -2.16 8.26 11.34
C VAL A 85 -3.32 7.30 11.12
N ALA A 86 -3.38 6.72 9.93
CA ALA A 86 -4.50 5.92 9.47
C ALA A 86 -4.03 4.78 8.56
N ASP A 87 -4.65 3.62 8.72
CA ASP A 87 -4.53 2.50 7.79
C ASP A 87 -5.73 2.44 6.86
N GLY A 88 -5.48 2.26 5.57
CA GLY A 88 -6.53 2.07 4.57
C GLY A 88 -7.09 3.34 3.94
N GLY A 89 -6.51 4.52 4.24
CA GLY A 89 -6.80 5.73 3.49
C GLY A 89 -6.37 5.61 2.02
N THR A 90 -6.96 6.41 1.13
CA THR A 90 -6.59 6.38 -0.30
C THR A 90 -5.68 7.55 -0.63
N CYS A 91 -4.45 7.26 -1.04
CA CYS A 91 -3.52 8.22 -1.60
C CYS A 91 -3.67 8.24 -3.12
N VAL A 92 -3.80 9.43 -3.71
CA VAL A 92 -4.02 9.60 -5.16
C VAL A 92 -2.92 10.46 -5.73
N PHE A 93 -2.08 9.91 -6.59
CA PHE A 93 -1.07 10.65 -7.34
C PHE A 93 -1.65 11.07 -8.67
N MET A 94 -1.69 12.37 -8.93
CA MET A 94 -2.23 12.95 -10.15
C MET A 94 -1.13 13.70 -10.89
N PHE A 95 -0.89 13.28 -12.12
CA PHE A 95 0.06 13.89 -13.04
C PHE A 95 -0.75 14.63 -14.11
N LYS A 96 -0.49 15.93 -14.29
CA LYS A 96 -1.14 16.80 -15.27
C LYS A 96 -0.11 17.43 -16.17
N ASN A 97 -0.30 17.32 -17.48
CA ASN A 97 0.49 18.08 -18.43
C ASN A 97 -0.16 19.48 -18.58
N PRO A 98 0.52 20.57 -18.18
CA PRO A 98 -0.05 21.91 -18.26
C PRO A 98 -0.16 22.44 -19.70
N ALA A 99 0.54 21.83 -20.66
CA ALA A 99 0.49 22.22 -22.06
C ALA A 99 -0.71 21.63 -22.81
N ASN A 100 -1.41 20.64 -22.24
CA ASN A 100 -2.61 20.03 -22.82
C ASN A 100 -3.60 19.60 -21.72
N THR A 101 -4.56 18.72 -22.03
CA THR A 101 -5.57 18.23 -21.08
C THR A 101 -5.28 16.79 -20.60
N THR A 102 -4.14 16.22 -20.96
CA THR A 102 -3.75 14.87 -20.59
C THR A 102 -3.45 14.81 -19.10
N SER A 103 -4.02 13.80 -18.45
CA SER A 103 -3.73 13.48 -17.06
C SER A 103 -3.55 11.99 -16.87
N VAL A 104 -2.68 11.64 -15.92
CA VAL A 104 -2.46 10.28 -15.47
C VAL A 104 -2.71 10.24 -13.97
N THR A 105 -3.60 9.36 -13.54
CA THR A 105 -3.90 9.17 -12.12
C THR A 105 -3.59 7.74 -11.73
N VAL A 106 -2.93 7.58 -10.58
CA VAL A 106 -2.68 6.30 -9.94
C VAL A 106 -2.88 6.44 -8.44
N ASP A 107 -3.49 5.46 -7.82
CA ASP A 107 -3.72 5.43 -6.38
C ASP A 107 -2.81 4.41 -5.69
N ASN A 108 -2.67 4.59 -4.38
CA ASN A 108 -2.05 3.64 -3.48
C ASN A 108 -2.75 3.66 -2.12
N THR A 109 -2.63 2.58 -1.37
CA THR A 109 -3.15 2.50 -0.01
C THR A 109 -2.23 3.26 0.96
N GLY A 110 -2.82 4.15 1.75
CA GLY A 110 -2.19 4.80 2.88
C GLY A 110 -2.04 3.82 4.04
N ASN A 111 -0.85 3.78 4.64
CA ASN A 111 -0.55 2.92 5.80
C ASN A 111 -0.09 3.78 6.97
N ALA A 112 -0.50 3.43 8.19
CA ALA A 112 -0.09 4.14 9.39
C ALA A 112 1.43 4.04 9.59
N ASP A 113 2.11 5.17 9.75
CA ASP A 113 3.54 5.25 9.97
C ASP A 113 3.87 6.21 11.11
N ARG A 114 3.85 5.67 12.34
CA ARG A 114 4.15 6.35 13.61
C ARG A 114 3.34 7.64 13.84
N MET A 115 3.74 8.73 13.19
CA MET A 115 3.17 10.08 13.34
C MET A 115 2.54 10.62 12.04
N THR A 116 2.59 9.85 10.95
CA THR A 116 2.02 10.16 9.64
C THR A 116 1.28 8.96 9.05
N THR A 117 0.67 9.16 7.89
CA THR A 117 0.23 8.07 7.00
C THR A 117 1.17 8.03 5.79
N SER A 118 1.85 6.91 5.56
CA SER A 118 2.70 6.70 4.38
C SER A 118 1.85 6.38 3.16
N CYS A 119 2.09 7.07 2.04
CA CYS A 119 1.44 6.79 0.75
C CYS A 119 2.28 5.86 -0.16
N GLY A 120 3.42 5.38 0.33
CA GLY A 120 4.35 4.55 -0.43
C GLY A 120 4.87 5.24 -1.69
N MET A 121 5.34 4.42 -2.64
CA MET A 121 5.83 4.83 -3.94
C MET A 121 4.96 4.23 -5.04
N VAL A 122 4.64 5.03 -6.05
CA VAL A 122 4.02 4.58 -7.30
C VAL A 122 5.03 4.63 -8.44
N GLN A 123 4.91 3.68 -9.37
CA GLN A 123 5.68 3.60 -10.60
C GLN A 123 4.72 3.51 -11.77
N VAL A 124 4.78 4.51 -12.66
CA VAL A 124 3.89 4.59 -13.82
C VAL A 124 4.71 4.44 -15.08
N PRO A 125 4.38 3.51 -16.00
CA PRO A 125 5.13 3.34 -17.24
C PRO A 125 5.24 4.67 -18.00
N ILE A 126 6.46 5.03 -18.41
CA ILE A 126 6.75 6.32 -19.06
C ILE A 126 5.96 6.50 -20.37
N ALA A 127 5.59 5.39 -21.03
CA ALA A 127 4.77 5.39 -22.24
C ALA A 127 3.34 5.95 -22.05
N ARG A 128 2.90 6.18 -20.81
CA ARG A 128 1.62 6.87 -20.52
C ARG A 128 1.73 8.39 -20.56
N PHE A 129 2.95 8.93 -20.72
CA PHE A 129 3.24 10.35 -20.68
C PHE A 129 3.76 10.82 -22.04
N ASP A 130 3.24 11.95 -22.49
CA ASP A 130 3.87 12.76 -23.52
C ASP A 130 5.14 13.42 -22.97
N ARG A 131 6.08 13.74 -23.86
CA ARG A 131 7.29 14.50 -23.51
C ARG A 131 6.96 15.90 -22.99
N GLY A 132 7.85 16.41 -22.14
CA GLY A 132 7.81 17.76 -21.60
C GLY A 132 7.47 17.81 -20.11
N SER A 133 7.04 18.99 -19.67
CA SER A 133 6.82 19.29 -18.27
C SER A 133 5.48 18.73 -17.78
N TRP A 134 5.47 18.14 -16.59
CA TRP A 134 4.27 17.64 -15.92
C TRP A 134 4.22 18.13 -14.47
N SER A 135 3.03 18.47 -14.00
CA SER A 135 2.74 18.80 -12.60
C SER A 135 2.20 17.58 -11.88
N VAL A 136 2.78 17.24 -10.74
CA VAL A 136 2.42 16.08 -9.91
C VAL A 136 1.90 16.55 -8.57
N THR A 137 0.74 16.04 -8.16
CA THR A 137 0.17 16.28 -6.83
C THR A 137 -0.15 14.97 -6.13
N LEU A 138 -0.12 15.00 -4.79
CA LEU A 138 -0.59 13.93 -3.93
C LEU A 138 -1.89 14.36 -3.25
N GLY A 139 -2.98 13.66 -3.57
CA GLY A 139 -4.25 13.74 -2.87
C GLY A 139 -4.35 12.68 -1.77
N TYR A 140 -5.11 12.97 -0.73
CA TYR A 140 -5.50 11.99 0.29
C TYR A 140 -6.99 12.07 0.58
N THR A 141 -7.63 10.90 0.65
CA THR A 141 -9.05 10.77 1.00
C THR A 141 -9.20 9.97 2.29
N SER A 142 -9.82 10.59 3.31
CA SER A 142 -10.27 9.96 4.57
C SER A 142 -11.73 10.33 4.81
N GLY A 143 -12.63 9.35 4.70
CA GLY A 143 -14.08 9.58 4.78
C GLY A 143 -14.55 10.57 3.72
N ASN A 144 -15.16 11.69 4.13
CA ASN A 144 -15.64 12.74 3.22
C ASN A 144 -14.64 13.88 2.98
N ARG A 145 -13.41 13.77 3.51
CA ARG A 145 -12.38 14.80 3.35
C ARG A 145 -11.43 14.41 2.23
N VAL A 146 -11.24 15.34 1.30
CA VAL A 146 -10.23 15.27 0.23
C VAL A 146 -9.32 16.47 0.40
N VAL A 147 -8.01 16.22 0.48
CA VAL A 147 -6.96 17.24 0.58
C VAL A 147 -5.87 16.93 -0.44
N GLU A 148 -5.12 17.95 -0.87
CA GLU A 148 -4.11 17.84 -1.93
C GLU A 148 -2.83 18.57 -1.52
N SER A 149 -1.68 18.04 -1.92
CA SER A 149 -0.37 18.64 -1.69
C SER A 149 -0.12 19.86 -2.60
N ALA A 150 0.93 20.61 -2.28
CA ALA A 150 1.56 21.47 -3.27
C ALA A 150 2.07 20.62 -4.47
N PRO A 151 2.05 21.16 -5.70
CA PRO A 151 2.53 20.46 -6.88
C PRO A 151 4.06 20.42 -6.96
N LEU A 152 4.60 19.33 -7.50
CA LEU A 152 5.99 19.24 -7.96
C LEU A 152 6.04 19.07 -9.48
N THR A 153 7.03 19.70 -10.12
CA THR A 153 7.25 19.55 -11.56
C THR A 153 8.19 18.38 -11.85
N VAL A 154 7.87 17.57 -12.86
CA VAL A 154 8.74 16.54 -13.43
C VAL A 154 8.88 16.75 -14.94
N GLU A 155 10.08 16.59 -15.47
CA GLU A 155 10.34 16.63 -16.91
C GLU A 155 10.42 15.22 -17.48
N ILE A 156 9.65 14.97 -18.55
CA ILE A 156 9.61 13.69 -19.26
C ILE A 156 10.41 13.81 -20.57
N PRO A 157 11.48 12.99 -20.75
CA PRO A 157 12.43 13.11 -21.86
C PRO A 157 11.95 12.60 -23.23
#